data_AF-A0AAV1TIQ3-F1
#
_entry.id   AF-A0AAV1TIQ3-F1
#
_cell.length_a   1.000
_cell.length_b   1.000
_cell.length_c   1.000
_cell.angle_alpha   90.00
_cell.angle_beta   90.00
_cell.angle_gamma   90.00
#
_symmetry.space_group_name_H-M   'P 1'
#
loop_
_entity.id
_entity.type
_entity.pdbx_description
1 polymer ?
#
loop_
_entity_poly.entity_id
_entity_poly.type
_entity_poly.pdbx_seq_one_letter_code
_entity_poly.pdbx_strand_id
1 'polypeptide(L)'
;MFVTRKNSQKVVETANLVDGLHWLRTTQRSANVTARGTSCADLHARMGHAPLDVLRKMVMTNVIKDIIVPLKSNGATACRGCQQGKMVQKPFPSKRDKRNYDTFELIHLDIWGPWKTIRSVSADNCY
;
A
#
# COMPACT_ATOMS: atom_id res chain seq x y z
N MET A 1 13.00 33.39 -14.84
CA MET A 1 12.09 33.42 -13.68
C MET A 1 12.94 33.51 -12.41
N PHE A 2 12.55 34.32 -11.42
CA PHE A 2 13.28 34.45 -10.15
C PHE A 2 12.66 33.54 -9.09
N VAL A 3 13.49 32.77 -8.39
CA VAL A 3 13.07 31.94 -7.25
C VAL A 3 13.36 32.72 -5.97
N THR A 4 12.31 33.13 -5.27
CA THR A 4 12.42 33.89 -4.02
C THR A 4 12.21 33.01 -2.81
N ARG A 5 12.91 33.30 -1.70
CA ARG A 5 12.66 32.62 -0.41
C ARG A 5 11.27 33.00 0.09
N LYS A 6 10.42 32.01 0.39
CA LYS A 6 9.01 32.22 0.81
C LYS A 6 8.82 33.29 1.89
N ASN A 7 9.75 33.41 2.84
CA ASN A 7 9.58 34.29 4.01
C ASN A 7 10.27 35.65 3.90
N SER A 8 11.15 35.85 2.92
CA SER A 8 11.96 37.08 2.87
C SER A 8 11.93 37.80 1.51
N GLN A 9 11.20 37.25 0.52
CA GLN A 9 11.15 37.71 -0.89
C GLN A 9 12.51 37.93 -1.58
N LYS A 10 13.61 37.67 -0.87
CA LYS A 10 14.97 37.73 -1.38
C LYS A 10 15.12 36.69 -2.47
N VAL A 11 15.55 37.14 -3.65
CA VAL A 11 15.87 36.26 -4.77
C VAL A 11 17.01 35.35 -4.34
N VAL A 12 16.75 34.04 -4.36
CA VAL A 12 17.71 33.00 -3.95
C VAL A 12 18.44 32.50 -5.19
N GLU A 13 17.72 32.29 -6.28
CA GLU A 13 18.27 31.78 -7.54
C GLU A 13 17.45 32.28 -8.75
N THR A 14 18.04 32.20 -9.94
CA THR A 14 17.39 32.55 -11.21
C THR A 14 17.33 31.32 -12.10
N ALA A 15 16.15 31.04 -12.65
CA ALA A 15 15.93 29.94 -13.58
C ALA A 15 15.84 30.46 -15.02
N ASN A 16 16.58 29.80 -15.92
CA ASN A 16 16.61 30.10 -17.36
C ASN A 16 15.48 29.36 -18.06
N LEU A 17 14.78 30.01 -18.99
CA LEU A 17 13.75 29.35 -19.82
C LEU A 17 14.43 28.76 -21.06
N VAL A 18 14.34 27.45 -21.24
CA VAL A 18 14.83 26.74 -22.43
C VAL A 18 13.77 25.73 -22.82
N ASP A 19 13.31 25.76 -24.07
CA ASP A 19 12.29 24.86 -24.64
C ASP A 19 11.00 24.76 -23.81
N GLY A 20 10.54 25.88 -23.25
CA GLY A 20 9.32 25.93 -22.43
C GLY A 20 9.50 25.43 -20.99
N LEU A 21 10.70 25.01 -20.59
CA LEU A 21 11.03 24.57 -19.23
C LEU A 21 11.96 25.57 -18.53
N HIS A 22 11.67 25.84 -17.24
CA HIS A 22 12.53 26.66 -16.40
C HIS A 22 13.61 25.81 -15.72
N TRP A 23 14.86 25.97 -16.19
CA TRP A 23 16.04 25.31 -15.66
C TRP A 23 16.65 26.11 -14.52
N LEU A 24 16.62 25.54 -13.31
CA LEU A 24 17.28 26.09 -12.14
C LEU A 24 18.71 25.56 -12.06
N ARG A 25 19.70 26.45 -12.17
CA ARG A 25 21.11 26.06 -12.07
C ARG A 25 21.51 25.99 -10.59
N THR A 26 21.19 24.88 -9.95
CA THR A 26 21.61 24.64 -8.56
C THR A 26 23.09 24.31 -8.51
N THR A 27 23.83 24.89 -7.55
CA THR A 27 25.18 24.41 -7.23
C THR A 27 25.03 23.05 -6.57
N GLN A 28 25.84 22.07 -6.96
CA GLN A 28 25.76 20.70 -6.46
C GLN A 28 26.04 20.68 -4.95
N ARG A 29 24.99 20.84 -4.14
CA ARG A 29 25.08 20.74 -2.68
C ARG A 29 24.93 19.26 -2.33
N SER A 30 26.04 18.59 -2.05
CA SER A 30 26.00 17.29 -1.41
C SER A 30 25.40 17.46 -0.02
N ALA A 31 24.18 17.01 0.18
CA ALA A 31 23.66 16.84 1.53
C ALA A 31 24.43 15.65 2.15
N ASN A 32 25.18 15.91 3.23
CA ASN A 32 25.73 14.83 4.05
C ASN A 32 24.56 14.16 4.76
N VAL A 33 23.94 13.17 4.12
CA VAL A 33 23.02 12.27 4.79
C VAL A 33 23.87 11.43 5.73
N THR A 34 23.65 11.55 7.04
CA THR A 34 24.07 10.53 7.99
C THR A 34 23.35 9.26 7.58
N ALA A 35 24.04 8.40 6.83
CA ALA A 35 23.50 7.12 6.38
C ALA A 35 23.31 6.23 7.61
N ARG A 36 22.20 6.44 8.34
CA ARG A 36 21.63 5.37 9.13
C ARG A 36 21.39 4.24 8.15
N GLY A 37 22.16 3.16 8.28
CA GLY A 37 22.03 2.00 7.41
C GLY A 37 20.56 1.63 7.27
N THR A 38 20.10 1.53 6.03
CA THR A 38 18.68 1.25 5.75
C THR A 38 18.31 -0.06 6.45
N SER A 39 17.25 -0.06 7.27
CA SER A 39 16.85 -1.29 7.94
C SER A 39 16.16 -2.24 6.95
N CYS A 40 16.15 -3.53 7.26
CA CYS A 40 15.43 -4.53 6.45
C CYS A 40 13.91 -4.22 6.38
N ALA A 41 13.35 -3.63 7.45
CA ALA A 41 11.95 -3.22 7.49
C ALA A 41 11.66 -2.04 6.53
N ASP A 42 12.56 -1.06 6.47
CA ASP A 42 12.43 0.06 5.54
C ASP A 42 12.52 -0.41 4.09
N LEU A 43 13.45 -1.33 3.82
CA LEU A 43 13.60 -1.90 2.50
C LEU A 43 12.37 -2.72 2.08
N HIS A 44 11.83 -3.51 3.01
CA HIS A 44 10.58 -4.24 2.81
C HIS A 44 9.44 -3.31 2.41
N ALA A 45 9.25 -2.19 3.11
CA ALA A 45 8.22 -1.21 2.76
C ALA A 45 8.49 -0.53 1.41
N ARG A 46 9.72 -0.08 1.15
CA ARG A 46 10.11 0.62 -0.09
C ARG A 46 9.98 -0.25 -1.33
N MET A 47 10.21 -1.55 -1.21
CA MET A 47 10.12 -2.53 -2.30
C MET A 47 8.71 -3.14 -2.43
N GLY A 48 7.67 -2.46 -1.91
CA GLY A 48 6.29 -2.91 -2.06
C GLY A 48 5.97 -4.16 -1.26
N HIS A 49 6.43 -4.23 -0.01
CA HIS A 49 6.24 -5.38 0.88
C HIS A 49 6.86 -6.69 0.37
N ALA A 50 7.97 -6.59 -0.37
CA ALA A 50 8.71 -7.75 -0.89
C ALA A 50 9.05 -8.76 0.23
N PRO A 51 8.98 -10.08 -0.03
CA PRO A 51 9.33 -11.09 0.96
C PRO A 51 10.76 -10.90 1.47
N LEU A 52 10.97 -11.10 2.77
CA LEU A 52 12.28 -10.91 3.40
C LEU A 52 13.37 -11.78 2.75
N ASP A 53 13.02 -12.98 2.26
CA ASP A 53 13.98 -13.86 1.59
C ASP A 53 14.45 -13.32 0.23
N VAL A 54 13.58 -12.60 -0.48
CA VAL A 54 13.95 -11.91 -1.73
C VAL A 54 14.91 -10.76 -1.42
N LEU A 55 14.62 -9.99 -0.38
CA LEU A 55 15.49 -8.89 0.07
C LEU A 55 16.86 -9.40 0.54
N ARG A 56 16.88 -10.51 1.29
CA ARG A 56 18.14 -11.18 1.69
C ARG A 56 18.95 -11.61 0.48
N LYS A 57 18.32 -12.25 -0.52
CA LYS A 57 19.00 -12.62 -1.76
C LYS A 57 19.57 -11.40 -2.47
N MET A 58 18.80 -10.32 -2.60
CA MET A 58 19.25 -9.07 -3.25
C MET A 58 20.46 -8.44 -2.56
N VAL A 59 20.52 -8.53 -1.22
CA VAL A 59 21.68 -8.07 -0.45
C VAL A 59 22.87 -9.01 -0.64
N MET A 60 22.66 -10.33 -0.60
CA MET A 60 23.72 -11.31 -0.84
C MET A 60 24.31 -11.24 -2.26
N THR A 61 23.48 -10.93 -3.27
CA THR A 61 23.92 -10.78 -4.66
C THR A 61 24.44 -9.38 -4.99
N ASN A 62 24.66 -8.52 -3.99
CA ASN A 62 25.14 -7.14 -4.15
C ASN A 62 24.29 -6.25 -5.08
N VAL A 63 23.01 -6.61 -5.30
CA VAL A 63 22.06 -5.78 -6.05
C VAL A 63 21.71 -4.53 -5.24
N ILE A 64 21.65 -4.66 -3.91
CA ILE A 64 21.39 -3.55 -3.00
C ILE A 64 22.62 -3.40 -2.10
N LYS A 65 23.21 -2.21 -2.13
CA LYS A 65 24.41 -1.85 -1.37
C LYS A 65 24.01 -1.08 -0.10
N ASP A 66 24.90 -1.07 0.90
CA ASP A 66 24.79 -0.22 2.10
C ASP A 66 23.62 -0.55 3.05
N ILE A 67 23.23 -1.83 3.13
CA ILE A 67 22.19 -2.31 4.04
C ILE A 67 22.75 -3.32 5.03
N ILE A 68 22.47 -3.08 6.31
CA ILE A 68 22.76 -4.01 7.39
C ILE A 68 21.52 -4.89 7.59
N VAL A 69 21.43 -6.00 6.86
CA VAL A 69 20.39 -7.02 7.11
C VAL A 69 20.91 -7.99 8.15
N PRO A 70 20.23 -8.18 9.30
CA PRO A 70 20.53 -9.29 10.19
C PRO A 70 20.29 -10.60 9.42
N LEU A 71 21.36 -11.33 9.11
CA LEU A 71 21.30 -12.62 8.40
C LEU A 71 20.47 -13.66 9.16
N LYS A 72 20.34 -13.48 10.48
CA LYS A 72 19.55 -14.32 11.40
C LYS A 72 18.58 -13.44 12.19
N SER A 73 17.43 -13.12 11.60
CA SER A 73 16.30 -12.60 12.38
C SER A 73 15.40 -13.77 12.75
N ASN A 74 15.43 -14.20 14.02
CA ASN A 74 14.62 -15.30 14.57
C ASN A 74 13.11 -15.02 14.66
N GLY A 75 12.63 -14.03 13.93
CA GLY A 75 11.21 -13.76 13.75
C GLY A 75 11.08 -12.77 12.62
N ALA A 76 10.30 -13.11 11.60
CA ALA A 76 9.79 -12.09 10.71
C ALA A 76 8.97 -11.15 11.59
N THR A 77 9.43 -9.91 11.78
CA THR A 77 8.55 -8.87 12.30
C THR A 77 7.37 -8.80 11.34
N ALA A 78 6.22 -9.27 11.79
CA ALA A 78 5.04 -9.33 10.97
C ALA A 78 4.67 -7.91 10.58
N CYS A 79 4.93 -7.53 9.33
CA CYS A 79 4.50 -6.24 8.82
C CYS A 79 2.97 -6.22 8.86
N ARG A 80 2.39 -5.25 9.57
CA ARG A 80 0.93 -5.10 9.70
C ARG A 80 0.22 -5.13 8.35
N GLY A 81 0.75 -4.42 7.35
CA GLY A 81 0.20 -4.39 5.99
C GLY A 81 0.24 -5.76 5.31
N CYS A 82 1.35 -6.50 5.45
CA CYS A 82 1.43 -7.87 4.96
C CYS A 82 0.46 -8.80 5.67
N GLN A 83 0.32 -8.69 6.99
CA GLN A 83 -0.57 -9.57 7.75
C GLN A 83 -2.03 -9.38 7.34
N GLN A 84 -2.44 -8.12 7.17
CA GLN A 84 -3.79 -7.78 6.71
C GLN A 84 -4.01 -8.19 5.24
N GLY A 85 -3.02 -7.99 4.37
CA GLY A 85 -3.12 -8.34 2.95
C GLY A 85 -2.96 -9.84 2.64
N LYS A 86 -2.24 -10.58 3.49
CA LYS A 86 -2.05 -12.05 3.37
C LYS A 86 -3.08 -12.84 4.15
N MET A 87 -4.17 -12.22 4.58
CA MET A 87 -5.32 -12.97 5.09
C MET A 87 -5.97 -13.70 3.93
N VAL A 88 -5.40 -14.86 3.56
CA VAL A 88 -5.97 -15.75 2.57
C VAL A 88 -7.14 -16.44 3.24
N GLN A 89 -8.34 -16.34 2.63
CA GLN A 89 -9.45 -17.19 3.04
C GLN A 89 -8.98 -18.63 2.92
N LYS A 90 -8.91 -19.37 4.04
CA LYS A 90 -8.60 -20.80 3.98
C LYS A 90 -9.64 -21.46 3.07
N PRO A 91 -9.25 -22.44 2.25
CA PRO A 91 -10.23 -23.19 1.47
C PRO A 91 -11.28 -23.77 2.41
N PHE A 92 -12.53 -23.81 1.95
CA PHE A 92 -13.58 -24.48 2.70
C PHE A 92 -13.14 -25.92 3.00
N PRO A 93 -13.34 -26.40 4.23
CA PRO A 93 -12.96 -27.76 4.59
C PRO A 93 -13.64 -28.75 3.63
N SER A 94 -12.86 -29.69 3.08
CA SER A 94 -13.36 -30.71 2.15
C SER A 94 -14.31 -31.70 2.84
N LYS A 95 -14.06 -31.96 4.12
CA LYS A 95 -14.94 -32.72 4.98
C LYS A 95 -16.03 -31.78 5.50
N ARG A 96 -17.18 -31.79 4.85
CA ARG A 96 -18.42 -31.42 5.55
C ARG A 96 -18.62 -32.46 6.64
N ASP A 97 -18.88 -32.05 7.87
CA ASP A 97 -19.49 -32.95 8.84
C ASP A 97 -20.69 -33.62 8.16
N LYS A 98 -20.83 -34.93 8.38
CA LYS A 98 -21.70 -35.86 7.62
C LYS A 98 -23.02 -35.20 7.22
N ARG A 99 -23.22 -35.05 5.91
CA ARG A 99 -24.44 -34.52 5.29
C ARG A 99 -25.55 -35.58 5.22
N ASN A 100 -25.70 -36.40 6.25
CA ASN A 100 -26.74 -37.41 6.31
C ASN A 100 -27.86 -36.86 7.18
N TYR A 101 -28.66 -35.99 6.57
CA TYR A 101 -29.89 -35.48 7.17
C TYR A 101 -31.04 -36.34 6.64
N ASP A 102 -31.89 -36.86 7.52
CA ASP A 102 -33.14 -37.48 7.14
C ASP A 102 -34.09 -36.44 6.52
N THR A 103 -35.16 -36.93 5.88
CA THR A 103 -36.13 -36.05 5.21
C THR A 103 -36.74 -35.07 6.22
N PHE A 104 -36.62 -33.77 5.95
CA PHE A 104 -37.02 -32.66 6.85
C PHE A 104 -36.19 -32.44 8.11
N GLU A 105 -35.03 -33.09 8.29
CA GLU A 105 -34.16 -32.85 9.46
C GLU A 105 -33.49 -31.47 9.42
N LEU A 106 -33.18 -30.96 8.22
CA LEU A 106 -32.58 -29.63 8.06
C LEU A 106 -33.26 -28.85 6.92
N ILE A 107 -33.90 -27.74 7.27
CA ILE A 107 -34.49 -26.79 6.32
C ILE A 107 -33.70 -25.49 6.41
N HIS A 108 -33.07 -25.08 5.31
CA HIS A 108 -32.40 -23.79 5.20
C HIS A 108 -33.37 -22.78 4.60
N LEU A 109 -33.71 -21.74 5.35
CA LEU A 109 -34.55 -20.63 4.91
C LEU A 109 -33.72 -19.35 4.97
N ASP A 110 -33.82 -18.53 3.93
CA ASP A 110 -33.25 -17.20 3.88
C ASP A 110 -34.34 -16.21 3.50
N ILE A 111 -34.28 -15.01 4.08
CA ILE A 111 -35.23 -13.93 3.78
C ILE A 111 -34.53 -12.96 2.84
N TRP A 112 -35.07 -12.83 1.63
CA TRP A 112 -34.57 -11.85 0.68
C TRP A 112 -34.81 -10.43 1.22
N GLY A 113 -33.75 -9.60 1.19
CA GLY A 113 -33.73 -8.22 1.70
C GLY A 113 -34.69 -7.23 1.02
N PRO A 114 -34.62 -5.93 1.38
CA PRO A 114 -35.65 -4.95 1.04
C PRO A 114 -35.97 -4.92 -0.46
N TRP A 115 -37.20 -5.29 -0.78
CA TRP A 115 -37.72 -5.25 -2.14
C TRP A 115 -38.24 -3.84 -2.44
N LYS A 116 -38.12 -3.40 -3.69
CA LYS A 116 -38.66 -2.10 -4.09
C LYS A 116 -40.18 -2.16 -4.02
N THR A 117 -40.76 -1.51 -3.03
CA THR A 117 -42.19 -1.19 -3.06
C THR A 117 -42.41 -0.11 -4.13
N ILE A 118 -43.43 -0.29 -4.97
CA ILE A 118 -43.86 0.75 -5.90
C ILE A 118 -44.25 1.97 -5.05
N ARG A 119 -43.54 3.08 -5.20
CA ARG A 119 -43.99 4.35 -4.62
C ARG A 119 -45.25 4.75 -5.37
N SER A 120 -46.38 4.81 -4.68
CA SER A 120 -47.55 5.52 -5.20
C SER A 120 -47.10 6.95 -5.49
N VAL A 121 -47.11 7.34 -6.76
CA VAL A 121 -46.93 8.74 -7.14
C VAL A 121 -48.16 9.46 -6.61
N SER A 122 -48.02 10.29 -5.57
CA SER A 122 -49.05 11.31 -5.30
C SER A 122 -49.13 12.18 -6.54
N ALA A 123 -50.34 12.29 -7.08
CA ALA A 123 -50.66 13.12 -8.22
C ALA A 123 -50.60 14.61 -7.82
N ASP A 124 -49.41 15.11 -7.53
CA ASP A 124 -49.18 16.52 -7.27
C ASP A 124 -48.56 17.13 -8.53
N ASN A 125 -49.46 17.58 -9.41
CA ASN A 125 -49.35 18.70 -10.35
C ASN A 125 -49.99 18.37 -11.69
N CYS A 126 -51.31 18.54 -11.72
CA CYS A 126 -52.01 18.94 -12.93
C CYS A 126 -52.37 20.42 -12.74
N TYR A 127 -51.51 21.33 -13.20
CA TYR A 127 -51.80 22.67 -13.74
C TYR A 127 -50.54 23.18 -14.46
#